data_AF-A0A2H4MUK5-F1
#
_entry.id   AF-A0A2H4MUK5-F1
#
_cell.length_a   1.000
_cell.length_b   1.000
_cell.length_c   1.000
_cell.angle_alpha   90.00
_cell.angle_beta   90.00
_cell.angle_gamma   90.00
#
_symmetry.space_group_name_H-M   'P 1'
#
loop_
_entity.id
_entity.type
_entity.pdbx_description
1 polymer ?
#
loop_
_entity_poly.entity_id
_entity_poly.type
_entity_poly.pdbx_seq_one_letter_code
_entity_poly.pdbx_strand_id
1 'polypeptide(L)' 'MITLSNLPSIFVPLVGLVFPAIAMASLFIHVQKNKIF' A
#
# COMPACT_ATOMS: atom_id res chain seq x y z
N MET A 1 -6.55 -16.43 25.85
CA MET A 1 -6.06 -15.04 25.98
C MET A 1 -5.68 -14.55 24.59
N ILE A 2 -6.20 -13.40 24.18
CA ILE A 2 -6.35 -12.99 22.76
C ILE A 2 -5.07 -12.33 22.24
N THR A 3 -4.04 -13.12 21.94
CA THR A 3 -2.76 -12.63 21.39
C THR A 3 -2.92 -11.93 20.03
N LEU A 4 -4.02 -12.20 19.31
CA LEU A 4 -4.24 -11.68 17.95
C LEU A 4 -5.08 -10.39 17.87
N SER A 5 -5.61 -9.90 18.99
CA SER A 5 -6.57 -8.78 19.02
C SER A 5 -6.00 -7.45 18.49
N ASN A 6 -4.68 -7.31 18.47
CA ASN A 6 -3.99 -6.08 18.05
C ASN A 6 -3.56 -6.10 16.58
N LEU A 7 -3.59 -7.26 15.90
CA LEU A 7 -3.20 -7.35 14.49
C LEU A 7 -4.05 -6.46 13.57
N PRO A 8 -5.39 -6.42 13.70
CA PRO A 8 -6.21 -5.59 12.82
C PRO A 8 -5.78 -4.12 12.87
N SER A 9 -5.38 -3.61 14.03
CA SER A 9 -4.96 -2.21 14.18
C SER A 9 -3.70 -1.84 13.39
N ILE A 10 -2.84 -2.81 13.09
CA ILE A 10 -1.59 -2.61 12.33
C ILE A 10 -1.82 -2.91 10.85
N PHE A 11 -2.53 -3.99 10.54
CA PHE A 11 -2.77 -4.40 9.16
C PHE A 11 -3.77 -3.50 8.44
N VAL A 12 -4.80 -2.99 9.12
CA VAL A 12 -5.82 -2.13 8.49
C VAL A 12 -5.20 -0.83 7.93
N PRO A 13 -4.39 -0.06 8.69
CA PRO A 13 -3.69 1.10 8.12
C PRO A 13 -2.63 0.72 7.08
N LEU A 14 -1.94 -0.41 7.27
CA LEU A 14 -0.89 -0.85 6.35
C LEU A 14 -1.45 -1.21 4.96
N VAL A 15 -2.56 -1.96 4.91
CA VAL A 15 -3.20 -2.36 3.64
C VAL A 15 -4.16 -1.31 3.10
N GLY A 16 -4.72 -0.45 3.96
CA GLY A 16 -5.69 0.58 3.58
C GLY A 16 -5.06 1.91 3.18
N LEU A 17 -3.86 2.23 3.67
CA LEU A 17 -3.20 3.52 3.42
C LEU A 17 -1.80 3.36 2.82
N VAL A 18 -0.91 2.64 3.51
CA VAL A 18 0.51 2.58 3.13
C VAL A 18 0.72 1.81 1.83
N PHE A 19 0.18 0.59 1.74
CA PHE A 19 0.29 -0.25 0.55
C PHE A 19 -0.36 0.40 -0.68
N PRO A 20 -1.58 0.98 -0.60
CA PRO A 20 -2.18 1.71 -1.71
C PRO A 20 -1.35 2.94 -2.14
N ALA A 21 -0.81 3.71 -1.19
CA ALA A 21 0.03 4.86 -1.52
C ALA A 21 1.28 4.45 -2.32
N ILE A 22 1.95 3.37 -1.89
CA ILE A 22 3.12 2.83 -2.59
C ILE A 22 2.72 2.29 -3.97
N ALA A 23 1.62 1.54 -4.07
CA ALA A 23 1.13 0.99 -5.33
C ALA A 23 0.80 2.11 -6.34
N MET A 24 0.10 3.15 -5.91
CA MET A 24 -0.23 4.30 -6.76
C MET A 24 1.03 5.05 -7.22
N ALA A 25 1.98 5.31 -6.33
CA ALA A 25 3.23 5.97 -6.70
C ALA A 25 4.07 5.13 -7.67
N SER A 26 4.20 3.83 -7.41
CA SER A 26 4.91 2.89 -8.28
C SER A 26 4.27 2.81 -9.66
N LEU A 27 2.94 2.66 -9.72
CA LEU A 27 2.18 2.62 -10.98
C LEU A 27 2.26 3.95 -11.74
N PHE A 28 2.23 5.09 -11.04
CA PHE A 28 2.39 6.39 -11.66
C PHE A 28 3.74 6.50 -12.38
N ILE A 29 4.84 6.15 -11.72
CA ILE A 29 6.17 6.16 -12.34
C ILE A 29 6.26 5.15 -13.49
N HIS A 30 5.69 3.95 -13.34
CA HIS A 30 5.67 2.95 -14.40
C HIS A 30 4.95 3.43 -15.66
N VAL A 31 3.76 4.02 -15.50
CA VAL A 31 2.96 4.55 -16.63
C VAL A 31 3.64 5.74 -17.29
N GLN A 32 4.26 6.64 -16.49
CA GLN A 32 5.02 7.77 -17.04
C GLN A 32 6.20 7.27 -17.88
N LYS A 33 6.96 6.27 -17.39
CA LYS A 33 8.08 5.68 -18.16
C LYS A 33 7.66 5.08 -19.49
N ASN A 34 6.42 4.57 -19.62
CA ASN A 34 5.90 4.02 -20.87
C ASN A 34 5.34 5.08 -21.85
N LYS A 35 5.21 6.34 -21.43
CA LYS A 35 4.70 7.45 -22.26
C LYS A 35 5.80 8.39 -22.79
N ILE A 36 7.03 8.28 -22.28
CA ILE A 36 8.15 9.17 -22.63
C ILE A 36 8.99 8.60 -23.80
N PHE A 37 8.66 7.40 -24.30
CA PHE A 37 9.16 6.84 -25.56
C PHE A 37 8.07 6.81 -26.62
#